data_AF-D7IYP7-F1
#
_entry.id   AF-D7IYP7-F1
#
_cell.length_a   1.000
_cell.length_b   1.000
_cell.length_c   1.000
_cell.angle_alpha   90.00
_cell.angle_beta   90.00
_cell.angle_gamma   90.00
#
_symmetry.space_group_name_H-M   'P 1'
#
loop_
_entity.id
_entity.type
_entity.pdbx_description
1 polymer ?
#
loop_
_entity_poly.entity_id
_entity_poly.type
_entity_poly.pdbx_seq_one_letter_code
_entity_poly.pdbx_strand_id
1 'polypeptide(L)'
;MRITLVRDDGKVKTLRTLKMELLLEQMKTEVKAQPVSKMREVLRYTLPGNSIEEVRKVPKVMPAAAFVRKEGVMTLNEYNGIVMMEVNNLSGRAEADEIKELVKELPQTYLAFTGSSGKSVKIWVRFTYPDDRLPTLREQAELFHAHAYQTAVKYYQPQLPFDIELKEPSLEQYCRLTYDPELYFNPKAMPIYMKQPVSLPSETTFIKRTRETDSPLQRMAPGYENYEALSVLFSAAFNRALEELDGYREGDDLQPLLVCLAEHCFRAGIPEEDTVRWTKAHYRLPSDELLIRETVKSVYRSAKGFGKKSSLTAEQLFAMQMDEFMKRRYEFRYNTLTTEVEYRERNSFNFYFRPVDKRVLASITMNAMYEGVKMWDRDVIRYLDSDHVPVYQPVEDFLYHLPHWDGKDRILELANRVPCDNPHWAPLFRRWFLNMVAHWRGMDKKHLHIILPFIIFVLY
;
A
#
# COMPACT_ATOMS: atom_id res chain seq x y z
N MET A 1 -16.70 27.13 -2.55
CA MET A 1 -15.34 26.55 -2.47
C MET A 1 -14.81 26.25 -3.88
N ARG A 2 -13.49 26.19 -4.03
CA ARG A 2 -12.81 25.99 -5.31
C ARG A 2 -11.89 24.76 -5.24
N ILE A 3 -12.05 23.82 -6.16
CA ILE A 3 -11.33 22.54 -6.19
C ILE A 3 -10.28 22.57 -7.29
N THR A 4 -9.09 22.02 -7.03
CA THR A 4 -8.04 21.94 -8.04
C THR A 4 -8.18 20.69 -8.88
N LEU A 5 -8.17 20.87 -10.20
CA LEU A 5 -8.07 19.83 -11.22
C LEU A 5 -6.69 19.90 -11.87
N VAL A 6 -5.99 18.77 -11.89
CA VAL A 6 -4.71 18.61 -12.57
C VAL A 6 -4.86 17.64 -13.71
N ARG A 7 -4.55 18.07 -14.93
CA ARG A 7 -4.42 17.17 -16.08
C ARG A 7 -2.95 16.96 -16.39
N ASP A 8 -2.61 15.71 -16.66
CA ASP A 8 -1.25 15.27 -16.89
C ASP A 8 -1.22 14.41 -18.16
N ASP A 9 -1.00 15.07 -19.29
CA ASP A 9 -0.98 14.43 -20.60
C ASP A 9 0.40 13.83 -20.92
N GLY A 10 1.27 13.63 -19.91
CA GLY A 10 2.63 13.11 -20.04
C GLY A 10 3.65 14.08 -20.65
N LYS A 11 3.19 15.19 -21.25
CA LYS A 11 4.03 16.29 -21.77
C LYS A 11 3.86 17.60 -21.03
N VAL A 12 2.62 17.93 -20.65
CA VAL A 12 2.27 19.19 -20.00
C VAL A 12 1.33 18.91 -18.83
N LYS A 13 1.72 19.41 -17.64
CA LYS A 13 0.87 19.42 -16.45
C LYS A 13 0.10 20.74 -16.41
N THR A 14 -1.21 20.69 -16.62
CA THR A 14 -2.09 21.86 -16.55
C THR A 14 -2.87 21.84 -15.24
N LEU A 15 -3.00 23.02 -14.64
CA LEU A 15 -3.69 23.23 -13.37
C LEU A 15 -4.89 24.15 -13.62
N ARG A 16 -6.08 23.67 -13.27
CA ARG A 16 -7.33 24.42 -13.39
C ARG A 16 -8.06 24.39 -12.06
N THR A 17 -8.65 25.51 -11.67
CA THR A 17 -9.56 25.57 -10.53
C THR A 17 -11.00 25.49 -11.00
N LEU A 18 -11.83 24.72 -10.32
CA LEU A 18 -13.25 24.49 -10.65
C LEU A 18 -14.13 24.76 -9.43
N LYS A 19 -15.34 25.27 -9.65
CA LYS A 19 -16.34 25.37 -8.58
C LYS A 19 -16.88 23.96 -8.23
N MET A 20 -17.25 23.76 -6.97
CA MET A 20 -17.74 22.46 -6.47
C MET A 20 -18.96 21.96 -7.26
N GLU A 21 -19.90 22.85 -7.57
CA GLU A 21 -21.14 22.50 -8.27
C GLU A 21 -20.86 21.92 -9.65
N LEU A 22 -19.95 22.54 -10.39
CA LEU A 22 -19.52 22.09 -11.71
C LEU A 22 -18.74 20.76 -11.65
N LEU A 23 -18.04 20.48 -10.53
CA LEU A 23 -17.34 19.21 -10.34
C LEU A 23 -18.35 18.07 -10.16
N LEU A 24 -19.37 18.31 -9.34
CA LEU A 24 -20.44 17.35 -9.08
C LEU A 24 -21.22 17.02 -10.34
N GLU A 25 -21.54 18.02 -11.17
CA GLU A 25 -22.15 17.80 -12.49
C GLU A 25 -21.29 16.89 -13.37
N GLN A 26 -19.98 17.17 -13.47
CA GLN A 26 -19.05 16.34 -14.25
C GLN A 26 -18.96 14.90 -13.73
N MET A 27 -19.04 14.70 -12.41
CA MET A 27 -19.02 13.37 -11.80
C MET A 27 -20.34 12.61 -12.01
N LYS A 28 -21.48 13.31 -12.11
CA LYS A 28 -22.80 12.68 -12.30
C LYS A 28 -23.11 12.29 -13.73
N THR A 29 -22.72 13.09 -14.72
CA THR A 29 -23.12 12.87 -16.13
C THR A 29 -21.99 12.47 -17.05
N GLU A 30 -20.75 12.50 -16.56
CA GLU A 30 -19.52 12.43 -17.36
C GLU A 30 -19.43 13.53 -18.45
N VAL A 31 -18.21 13.92 -18.82
CA VAL A 31 -18.00 14.83 -19.95
C VAL A 31 -18.07 14.05 -21.28
N LYS A 32 -18.38 14.74 -22.38
CA LYS A 32 -18.46 14.13 -23.74
C LYS A 32 -17.26 13.26 -24.13
N ALA A 33 -16.07 13.57 -23.61
CA ALA A 33 -14.86 12.78 -23.88
C ALA A 33 -14.88 11.37 -23.26
N GLN A 34 -15.75 11.14 -22.28
CA GLN A 34 -15.94 9.90 -21.51
C GLN A 34 -14.63 9.25 -21.01
N PRO A 35 -13.75 10.03 -20.34
CA PRO A 35 -12.43 9.54 -19.97
C PRO A 35 -12.49 8.43 -18.91
N VAL A 36 -13.48 8.43 -18.02
CA VAL A 36 -13.61 7.44 -16.94
C VAL A 36 -14.19 6.15 -17.51
N SER A 37 -15.22 6.23 -18.34
CA SER A 37 -15.83 5.05 -18.96
C SER A 37 -14.83 4.30 -19.85
N LYS A 38 -14.05 5.02 -20.68
CA LYS A 38 -12.96 4.43 -21.48
C LYS A 38 -11.87 3.80 -20.61
N MET A 39 -11.48 4.47 -19.54
CA MET A 39 -10.50 3.92 -18.59
C MET A 39 -11.03 2.63 -17.94
N ARG A 40 -12.30 2.59 -17.51
CA ARG A 40 -12.93 1.39 -16.92
C ARG A 40 -13.01 0.23 -17.89
N GLU A 41 -13.26 0.50 -19.17
CA GLU A 41 -13.28 -0.52 -20.22
C GLU A 41 -11.90 -1.17 -20.39
N VAL A 42 -10.84 -0.38 -20.55
CA VAL A 42 -9.47 -0.88 -20.70
C VAL A 42 -8.99 -1.64 -19.46
N LEU A 43 -9.37 -1.18 -18.26
CA LEU A 43 -9.03 -1.85 -17.00
C LEU A 43 -9.56 -3.29 -16.91
N ARG A 44 -10.64 -3.65 -17.62
CA ARG A 44 -11.17 -5.03 -17.62
C ARG A 44 -10.23 -6.03 -18.30
N TYR A 45 -9.40 -5.54 -19.23
CA TYR A 45 -8.54 -6.36 -20.08
C TYR A 45 -7.06 -6.19 -19.74
N THR A 46 -6.72 -5.39 -18.73
CA THR A 46 -5.34 -5.09 -18.38
C THR A 46 -4.88 -5.92 -17.19
N LEU A 47 -3.73 -6.59 -17.34
CA LEU A 47 -3.07 -7.31 -16.25
C LEU A 47 -2.51 -6.34 -15.19
N PRO A 48 -2.49 -6.73 -13.90
CA PRO A 48 -1.86 -5.94 -12.84
C PRO A 48 -0.41 -5.57 -13.17
N GLY A 49 0.00 -4.33 -12.85
CA GLY A 49 1.37 -3.84 -13.07
C GLY A 49 1.62 -3.10 -14.38
N ASN A 50 0.72 -3.19 -15.37
CA ASN A 50 0.87 -2.49 -16.64
C ASN A 50 0.43 -1.01 -16.54
N SER A 51 1.26 -0.10 -17.07
CA SER A 51 0.90 1.33 -17.18
C SER A 51 -0.12 1.53 -18.30
N ILE A 52 -1.31 2.05 -17.96
CA ILE A 52 -2.40 2.31 -18.91
C ILE A 52 -2.44 3.80 -19.26
N GLU A 53 -2.47 4.13 -20.55
CA GLU A 53 -2.50 5.52 -21.02
C GLU A 53 -3.82 6.21 -20.65
N GLU A 54 -4.93 5.50 -20.75
CA GLU A 54 -6.27 5.95 -20.39
C GLU A 54 -6.36 6.39 -18.92
N VAL A 55 -5.60 5.73 -18.03
CA VAL A 55 -5.51 6.09 -16.61
C VAL A 55 -4.81 7.44 -16.41
N ARG A 56 -3.90 7.83 -17.31
CA ARG A 56 -3.24 9.16 -17.29
C ARG A 56 -4.17 10.25 -17.82
N LYS A 57 -5.01 9.93 -18.80
CA LYS A 57 -6.00 10.86 -19.39
C LYS A 57 -7.10 11.28 -18.42
N VAL A 58 -7.36 10.52 -17.36
CA VAL A 58 -8.33 10.89 -16.32
C VAL A 58 -7.74 11.99 -15.41
N PRO A 59 -8.36 13.19 -15.32
CA PRO A 59 -7.87 14.27 -14.48
C PRO A 59 -7.76 13.88 -13.00
N LYS A 60 -6.81 14.50 -12.29
CA LYS A 60 -6.67 14.39 -10.83
C LYS A 60 -7.45 15.51 -10.14
N VAL A 61 -8.18 15.19 -9.09
CA VAL A 61 -9.00 16.09 -8.27
C VAL A 61 -8.36 16.21 -6.89
N MET A 62 -7.96 17.42 -6.50
CA MET A 62 -7.40 17.73 -5.17
C MET A 62 -8.42 18.54 -4.37
N PRO A 63 -9.12 17.92 -3.40
CA PRO A 63 -10.22 18.57 -2.69
C PRO A 63 -9.76 19.52 -1.58
N ALA A 64 -8.62 19.22 -0.95
CA ALA A 64 -8.18 19.93 0.24
C ALA A 64 -7.90 21.43 -0.02
N ALA A 65 -7.49 21.80 -1.23
CA ALA A 65 -7.13 23.18 -1.55
C ALA A 65 -7.30 23.58 -3.03
N ALA A 66 -7.51 24.88 -3.24
CA ALA A 66 -7.31 25.55 -4.52
C ALA A 66 -5.84 25.98 -4.64
N PHE A 67 -5.17 25.49 -5.68
CA PHE A 67 -3.82 25.90 -6.03
C PHE A 67 -3.83 26.81 -7.27
N VAL A 68 -2.81 27.63 -7.39
CA VAL A 68 -2.55 28.47 -8.56
C VAL A 68 -1.07 28.37 -8.94
N ARG A 69 -0.78 28.53 -10.23
CA ARG A 69 0.60 28.53 -10.71
C ARG A 69 1.14 29.96 -10.68
N LYS A 70 2.17 30.22 -9.86
CA LYS A 70 2.90 31.49 -9.81
C LYS A 70 4.35 31.19 -10.16
N GLU A 71 4.89 31.88 -11.17
CA GLU A 71 6.30 31.70 -11.61
C GLU A 71 6.67 30.23 -11.92
N GLY A 72 5.72 29.47 -12.46
CA GLY A 72 5.91 28.05 -12.77
C GLY A 72 5.69 27.09 -11.59
N VAL A 73 5.67 27.60 -10.34
CA VAL A 73 5.50 26.83 -9.09
C VAL A 73 4.02 26.74 -8.70
N MET A 74 3.60 25.58 -8.21
CA MET A 74 2.27 25.39 -7.63
C MET A 74 2.23 25.99 -6.22
N THR A 75 1.37 26.98 -6.03
CA THR A 75 1.23 27.72 -4.77
C THR A 75 -0.18 27.59 -4.23
N LEU A 76 -0.30 27.44 -2.91
CA LEU A 76 -1.58 27.41 -2.21
C LEU A 76 -2.27 28.77 -2.37
N ASN A 77 -3.51 28.77 -2.86
CA ASN A 77 -4.32 29.98 -2.96
C ASN A 77 -5.44 30.02 -1.92
N GLU A 78 -6.11 28.90 -1.70
CA GLU A 78 -7.23 28.78 -0.75
C GLU A 78 -7.23 27.36 -0.18
N TYR A 79 -7.28 27.22 1.15
CA TYR A 79 -7.52 25.94 1.81
C TYR A 79 -9.02 25.74 1.99
N ASN A 80 -9.55 24.55 1.65
CA ASN A 80 -10.98 24.26 1.68
C ASN A 80 -11.44 23.52 2.95
N GLY A 81 -10.51 23.04 3.79
CA GLY A 81 -10.87 22.25 4.97
C GLY A 81 -11.42 20.85 4.65
N ILE A 82 -11.31 20.38 3.40
CA ILE A 82 -11.85 19.07 3.00
C ILE A 82 -10.79 18.00 3.25
N VAL A 83 -11.13 17.04 4.10
CA VAL A 83 -10.39 15.80 4.29
C VAL A 83 -11.00 14.71 3.42
N MET A 84 -10.17 14.00 2.67
CA MET A 84 -10.58 12.87 1.84
C MET A 84 -10.08 11.55 2.44
N MET A 85 -11.02 10.69 2.82
CA MET A 85 -10.77 9.30 3.19
C MET A 85 -11.12 8.37 2.03
N GLU A 86 -10.55 7.17 2.06
CA GLU A 86 -10.75 6.17 1.03
C GLU A 86 -10.95 4.79 1.65
N VAL A 87 -12.00 4.09 1.25
CA VAL A 87 -12.09 2.64 1.39
C VAL A 87 -11.75 2.03 0.04
N ASN A 88 -10.78 1.12 -0.01
CA ASN A 88 -10.24 0.56 -1.25
C ASN A 88 -10.35 -0.98 -1.25
N ASN A 89 -9.95 -1.62 -2.34
CA ASN A 89 -9.96 -3.07 -2.53
C ASN A 89 -11.35 -3.71 -2.41
N LEU A 90 -12.39 -2.99 -2.82
CA LEU A 90 -13.75 -3.50 -2.85
C LEU A 90 -13.91 -4.50 -4.02
N SER A 91 -14.69 -5.54 -3.80
CA SER A 91 -14.98 -6.57 -4.82
C SER A 91 -15.72 -5.99 -6.02
N GLY A 92 -16.50 -4.92 -5.82
CA GLY A 92 -17.17 -4.19 -6.88
C GLY A 92 -18.19 -3.18 -6.39
N ARG A 93 -19.19 -2.92 -7.24
CA ARG A 93 -20.19 -1.87 -7.02
C ARG A 93 -21.09 -2.13 -5.81
N ALA A 94 -21.46 -3.38 -5.54
CA ALA A 94 -22.35 -3.72 -4.42
C ALA A 94 -21.76 -3.29 -3.06
N GLU A 95 -20.50 -3.66 -2.78
CA GLU A 95 -19.80 -3.22 -1.56
C GLU A 95 -19.59 -1.70 -1.53
N ALA A 96 -19.34 -1.08 -2.69
CA ALA A 96 -19.20 0.36 -2.78
C ALA A 96 -20.51 1.09 -2.44
N ASP A 97 -21.65 0.55 -2.88
CA ASP A 97 -22.97 1.11 -2.58
C ASP A 97 -23.32 0.90 -1.10
N GLU A 98 -23.01 -0.25 -0.50
CA GLU A 98 -23.17 -0.50 0.94
C GLU A 98 -22.41 0.54 1.79
N ILE A 99 -21.13 0.78 1.47
CA ILE A 99 -20.33 1.81 2.16
C ILE A 99 -20.95 3.19 1.95
N LYS A 100 -21.43 3.51 0.74
CA LYS A 100 -22.10 4.80 0.47
C LYS A 100 -23.37 4.95 1.31
N GLU A 101 -24.18 3.91 1.50
CA GLU A 101 -25.36 3.96 2.38
C GLU A 101 -24.97 4.22 3.83
N LEU A 102 -23.96 3.52 4.36
CA LEU A 102 -23.48 3.72 5.73
C LEU A 102 -23.00 5.15 5.97
N VAL A 103 -22.18 5.72 5.06
CA VAL A 103 -21.67 7.08 5.26
C VAL A 103 -22.71 8.15 4.98
N LYS A 104 -23.79 7.86 4.24
CA LYS A 104 -24.91 8.80 4.04
C LYS A 104 -25.61 9.15 5.35
N GLU A 105 -25.71 8.19 6.26
CA GLU A 105 -26.33 8.37 7.58
C GLU A 105 -25.53 9.32 8.49
N LEU A 106 -24.25 9.53 8.18
CA LEU A 106 -23.39 10.41 8.96
C LEU A 106 -23.61 11.90 8.60
N PRO A 107 -23.99 12.75 9.56
CA PRO A 107 -24.30 14.15 9.29
C PRO A 107 -23.08 14.97 8.84
N GLN A 108 -21.87 14.48 9.08
CA GLN A 108 -20.62 15.12 8.69
C GLN A 108 -20.18 14.74 7.26
N THR A 109 -20.79 13.74 6.64
CA THR A 109 -20.44 13.31 5.28
C THR A 109 -20.86 14.38 4.28
N TYR A 110 -19.88 15.06 3.71
CA TYR A 110 -20.11 16.15 2.74
C TYR A 110 -20.33 15.61 1.33
N LEU A 111 -19.51 14.65 0.92
CA LEU A 111 -19.59 14.00 -0.38
C LEU A 111 -19.09 12.55 -0.26
N ALA A 112 -19.82 11.59 -0.83
CA ALA A 112 -19.38 10.21 -0.94
C ALA A 112 -19.63 9.68 -2.34
N PHE A 113 -18.63 9.04 -2.95
CA PHE A 113 -18.71 8.55 -4.33
C PHE A 113 -17.81 7.36 -4.58
N THR A 114 -18.19 6.54 -5.56
CA THR A 114 -17.37 5.45 -6.06
C THR A 114 -16.20 5.99 -6.87
N GLY A 115 -14.98 5.53 -6.57
CA GLY A 115 -13.76 5.93 -7.26
C GLY A 115 -13.74 5.54 -8.75
N SER A 116 -12.78 6.09 -9.48
CA SER A 116 -12.70 5.93 -10.93
C SER A 116 -12.59 4.47 -11.39
N SER A 117 -11.97 3.59 -10.59
CA SER A 117 -11.86 2.15 -10.86
C SER A 117 -13.14 1.34 -10.59
N GLY A 118 -14.10 1.89 -9.83
CA GLY A 118 -15.27 1.14 -9.37
C GLY A 118 -15.04 0.25 -8.13
N LYS A 119 -13.81 0.17 -7.63
CA LYS A 119 -13.41 -0.72 -6.50
C LYS A 119 -13.01 0.03 -5.23
N SER A 120 -13.46 1.28 -5.11
CA SER A 120 -13.17 2.10 -3.94
C SER A 120 -14.30 3.10 -3.72
N VAL A 121 -14.45 3.58 -2.49
CA VAL A 121 -15.32 4.70 -2.13
C VAL A 121 -14.46 5.81 -1.55
N LYS A 122 -14.70 7.03 -2.01
CA LYS A 122 -14.07 8.25 -1.50
C LYS A 122 -15.09 8.98 -0.64
N ILE A 123 -14.68 9.38 0.57
CA ILE A 123 -15.53 10.04 1.55
C ILE A 123 -14.88 11.38 1.87
N TRP A 124 -15.60 12.47 1.66
CA TRP A 124 -15.13 13.83 1.92
C TRP A 124 -15.85 14.39 3.14
N VAL A 125 -15.07 14.96 4.05
CA VAL A 125 -15.54 15.55 5.30
C VAL A 125 -14.97 16.94 5.43
N ARG A 126 -15.78 17.90 5.89
CA ARG A 126 -15.35 19.27 6.12
C ARG A 126 -14.89 19.47 7.55
N PHE A 127 -13.77 20.16 7.72
CA PHE A 127 -13.26 20.63 9.00
C PHE A 127 -13.10 22.15 8.97
N THR A 128 -13.43 22.81 10.08
CA THR A 128 -13.27 24.27 10.25
C THR A 128 -12.81 24.57 11.67
N TYR A 129 -12.36 25.81 11.90
CA TYR A 129 -12.26 26.34 13.26
C TYR A 129 -13.66 26.52 13.88
N PRO A 130 -13.77 26.64 15.21
CA PRO A 130 -15.06 26.89 15.88
C PRO A 130 -15.80 28.16 15.43
N ASP A 131 -15.10 29.10 14.78
CA ASP A 131 -15.65 30.33 14.20
C ASP A 131 -15.90 30.23 12.68
N ASP A 132 -15.95 29.01 12.14
CA ASP A 132 -16.12 28.67 10.73
C ASP A 132 -15.01 29.17 9.78
N ARG A 133 -13.91 29.69 10.33
CA ARG A 133 -12.74 30.08 9.53
C ARG A 133 -11.83 28.89 9.26
N LEU A 134 -10.86 29.11 8.37
CA LEU A 134 -9.84 28.15 7.97
C LEU A 134 -8.45 28.79 8.05
N PRO A 135 -7.39 27.99 8.28
CA PRO A 135 -6.02 28.47 8.20
C PRO A 135 -5.72 29.06 6.82
N THR A 136 -5.07 30.23 6.80
CA THR A 136 -4.68 30.93 5.57
C THR A 136 -3.23 30.68 5.19
N LEU A 137 -2.37 30.40 6.18
CA LEU A 137 -0.97 30.07 5.97
C LEU A 137 -0.83 28.57 5.67
N ARG A 138 0.04 28.25 4.69
CA ARG A 138 0.27 26.87 4.24
C ARG A 138 0.69 25.94 5.39
N GLU A 139 1.66 26.36 6.21
CA GLU A 139 2.16 25.57 7.33
C GLU A 139 1.05 25.26 8.36
N GLN A 140 0.23 26.27 8.70
CA GLN A 140 -0.91 26.08 9.60
C GLN A 140 -1.96 25.14 9.00
N ALA A 141 -2.20 25.25 7.69
CA ALA A 141 -3.10 24.38 6.95
C ALA A 141 -2.60 22.93 6.90
N GLU A 142 -1.31 22.70 6.73
CA GLU A 142 -0.70 21.36 6.76
C GLU A 142 -0.84 20.71 8.16
N LEU A 143 -0.53 21.45 9.24
CA LEU A 143 -0.71 20.97 10.62
C LEU A 143 -2.18 20.66 10.94
N PHE A 144 -3.08 21.55 10.53
CA PHE A 144 -4.52 21.40 10.69
C PHE A 144 -5.03 20.20 9.89
N HIS A 145 -4.61 20.05 8.63
CA HIS A 145 -5.06 18.97 7.77
C HIS A 145 -4.61 17.59 8.30
N ALA A 146 -3.39 17.49 8.82
CA ALA A 146 -2.90 16.24 9.43
C ALA A 146 -3.75 15.79 10.62
N HIS A 147 -4.11 16.71 11.52
CA HIS A 147 -5.01 16.40 12.65
C HIS A 147 -6.43 16.07 12.18
N ALA A 148 -6.96 16.85 11.23
CA ALA A 148 -8.28 16.64 10.68
C ALA A 148 -8.41 15.26 10.03
N TYR A 149 -7.38 14.82 9.29
CA TYR A 149 -7.32 13.48 8.71
C TYR A 149 -7.39 12.38 9.76
N GLN A 150 -6.56 12.45 10.80
CA GLN A 150 -6.58 11.44 11.86
C GLN A 150 -7.93 11.40 12.59
N THR A 151 -8.51 12.56 12.90
CA THR A 151 -9.83 12.65 13.54
C THR A 151 -10.93 12.08 12.64
N ALA A 152 -10.89 12.36 11.33
CA ALA A 152 -11.84 11.79 10.38
C ALA A 152 -11.76 10.26 10.35
N VAL A 153 -10.56 9.70 10.23
CA VAL A 153 -10.37 8.24 10.24
C VAL A 153 -10.88 7.63 11.55
N LYS A 154 -10.52 8.20 12.71
CA LYS A 154 -10.98 7.73 14.03
C LYS A 154 -12.51 7.77 14.17
N TYR A 155 -13.17 8.75 13.57
CA TYR A 155 -14.62 8.91 13.63
C TYR A 155 -15.37 7.96 12.69
N TYR A 156 -14.86 7.77 11.47
CA TYR A 156 -15.55 6.98 10.44
C TYR A 156 -15.23 5.48 10.52
N GLN A 157 -13.99 5.10 10.85
CA GLN A 157 -13.56 3.71 10.83
C GLN A 157 -14.44 2.75 11.65
N PRO A 158 -14.91 3.09 12.87
CA PRO A 158 -15.75 2.18 13.66
C PRO A 158 -17.13 1.92 13.05
N GLN A 159 -17.55 2.73 12.09
CA GLN A 159 -18.88 2.69 11.47
C GLN A 159 -18.85 1.94 10.12
N LEU A 160 -17.66 1.57 9.65
CA LEU A 160 -17.46 0.93 8.36
C LEU A 160 -17.03 -0.54 8.54
N PRO A 161 -17.59 -1.46 7.74
CA PRO A 161 -17.21 -2.87 7.77
C PRO A 161 -15.85 -3.15 7.11
N PHE A 162 -15.32 -2.19 6.37
CA PHE A 162 -14.04 -2.25 5.66
C PHE A 162 -13.06 -1.22 6.23
N ASP A 163 -11.76 -1.53 6.13
CA ASP A 163 -10.71 -0.62 6.58
C ASP A 163 -10.59 0.61 5.66
N ILE A 164 -10.44 1.78 6.28
CA ILE A 164 -10.05 3.00 5.59
C ILE A 164 -8.56 2.89 5.25
N GLU A 165 -8.22 3.04 3.97
CA GLU A 165 -6.84 3.07 3.49
C GLU A 165 -6.13 4.32 4.02
N LEU A 166 -5.16 4.13 4.91
CA LEU A 166 -4.39 5.24 5.46
C LEU A 166 -3.43 5.81 4.41
N LYS A 167 -3.56 7.12 4.16
CA LYS A 167 -2.67 7.88 3.27
C LYS A 167 -2.05 9.03 4.04
N GLU A 168 -0.84 9.39 3.64
CA GLU A 168 -0.16 10.56 4.18
C GLU A 168 -1.04 11.80 3.95
N PRO A 169 -1.41 12.54 5.01
CA PRO A 169 -2.29 13.68 4.91
C PRO A 169 -1.55 14.86 4.26
N SER A 170 -1.80 15.09 2.98
CA SER A 170 -1.22 16.16 2.18
C SER A 170 -2.31 17.02 1.55
N LEU A 171 -2.08 18.33 1.46
CA LEU A 171 -2.99 19.25 0.78
C LEU A 171 -3.11 18.94 -0.73
N GLU A 172 -2.09 18.29 -1.29
CA GLU A 172 -2.02 17.82 -2.67
C GLU A 172 -2.59 16.41 -2.86
N GLN A 173 -3.09 15.77 -1.80
CA GLN A 173 -3.73 14.46 -1.90
C GLN A 173 -4.87 14.54 -2.93
N TYR A 174 -4.86 13.59 -3.87
CA TYR A 174 -5.78 13.60 -4.99
C TYR A 174 -6.45 12.25 -5.18
N CYS A 175 -7.64 12.28 -5.77
CA CYS A 175 -8.25 11.13 -6.41
C CYS A 175 -8.34 11.41 -7.92
N ARG A 176 -8.57 10.37 -8.73
CA ARG A 176 -8.91 10.59 -10.15
C ARG A 176 -10.38 10.99 -10.25
N LEU A 177 -10.68 11.89 -11.20
CA LEU A 177 -12.05 12.23 -11.57
C LEU A 177 -12.83 10.95 -11.83
N THR A 178 -14.05 10.89 -11.30
CA THR A 178 -14.89 9.70 -11.42
C THR A 178 -16.14 10.00 -12.24
N TYR A 179 -16.84 8.93 -12.58
CA TYR A 179 -18.20 8.95 -13.08
C TYR A 179 -19.03 8.06 -12.13
N ASP A 180 -19.85 8.70 -11.30
CA ASP A 180 -20.76 8.09 -10.34
C ASP A 180 -22.10 8.87 -10.34
N PRO A 181 -23.08 8.42 -11.15
CA PRO A 181 -24.42 9.02 -11.17
C PRO A 181 -25.12 9.02 -9.80
N GLU A 182 -24.75 8.08 -8.93
CA GLU A 182 -25.37 7.86 -7.62
C GLU A 182 -24.50 8.39 -6.47
N LEU A 183 -23.60 9.33 -6.77
CA LEU A 183 -22.83 10.01 -5.73
C LEU A 183 -23.76 10.70 -4.74
N TYR A 184 -23.38 10.66 -3.47
CA TYR A 184 -24.05 11.37 -2.39
C TYR A 184 -23.40 12.72 -2.17
N PHE A 185 -24.20 13.79 -2.09
CA PHE A 185 -23.73 15.12 -1.79
C PHE A 185 -24.67 15.81 -0.80
N ASN A 186 -24.13 16.26 0.33
CA ASN A 186 -24.87 17.01 1.34
C ASN A 186 -24.25 18.42 1.51
N PRO A 187 -24.83 19.47 0.87
CA PRO A 187 -24.32 20.83 1.01
C PRO A 187 -24.45 21.40 2.42
N LYS A 188 -25.31 20.80 3.26
CA LYS A 188 -25.56 21.19 4.65
C LYS A 188 -24.87 20.26 5.66
N ALA A 189 -23.91 19.45 5.21
CA ALA A 189 -23.16 18.58 6.10
C ALA A 189 -22.48 19.39 7.22
N MET A 190 -22.57 18.89 8.45
CA MET A 190 -22.01 19.56 9.62
C MET A 190 -20.48 19.47 9.57
N PRO A 191 -19.75 20.60 9.56
CA PRO A 191 -18.30 20.54 9.65
C PRO A 191 -17.88 20.02 11.03
N ILE A 192 -16.74 19.33 11.08
CA ILE A 192 -16.11 18.96 12.34
C ILE A 192 -15.24 20.13 12.80
N TYR A 193 -15.53 20.66 13.98
CA TYR A 193 -14.80 21.78 14.56
C TYR A 193 -13.51 21.33 15.23
N MET A 194 -12.42 22.04 14.97
CA MET A 194 -11.12 21.77 15.57
C MET A 194 -10.34 23.08 15.78
N LYS A 195 -9.63 23.22 16.90
CA LYS A 195 -8.73 24.37 17.12
C LYS A 195 -7.43 24.19 16.34
N GLN A 196 -6.75 25.29 16.01
CA GLN A 196 -5.44 25.22 15.33
C GLN A 196 -4.43 24.42 16.16
N PRO A 197 -3.89 23.31 15.63
CA PRO A 197 -2.80 22.58 16.28
C PRO A 197 -1.48 23.35 16.21
N VAL A 198 -0.62 23.12 17.22
CA VAL A 198 0.72 23.75 17.34
C VAL A 198 1.85 22.90 16.78
N SER A 199 1.63 21.60 16.61
CA SER A 199 2.59 20.63 16.10
C SER A 199 1.87 19.63 15.18
N LEU A 200 2.60 18.68 14.60
CA LEU A 200 1.99 17.50 13.98
C LEU A 200 1.37 16.58 15.04
N PRO A 201 0.35 15.78 14.67
CA PRO A 201 -0.35 14.94 15.63
C PRO A 201 0.59 13.89 16.22
N SER A 202 0.52 13.74 17.54
CA SER A 202 1.30 12.77 18.30
C SER A 202 0.91 11.34 17.93
N GLU A 203 1.88 10.43 18.03
CA GLU A 203 1.71 9.01 17.73
C GLU A 203 0.58 8.43 18.58
N THR A 204 -0.51 8.05 17.90
CA THR A 204 -1.46 7.09 18.47
C THR A 204 -1.33 5.85 17.64
N THR A 205 -0.93 4.74 18.28
CA THR A 205 -1.02 3.40 17.72
C THR A 205 -2.48 3.18 17.35
N PHE A 206 -2.82 3.41 16.09
CA PHE A 206 -4.08 2.95 15.56
C PHE A 206 -3.99 1.43 15.54
N ILE A 207 -4.45 0.79 16.62
CA ILE A 207 -4.50 -0.66 16.71
C ILE A 207 -5.71 -1.08 15.87
N LYS A 208 -5.43 -1.54 14.66
CA LYS A 208 -6.38 -2.28 13.83
C LYS A 208 -6.96 -3.41 14.70
N ARG A 209 -8.27 -3.36 14.97
CA ARG A 209 -8.98 -4.54 15.48
C ARG A 209 -9.02 -5.54 14.34
N THR A 210 -8.11 -6.51 14.37
CA THR A 210 -8.18 -7.67 13.48
C THR A 210 -9.54 -8.31 13.71
N ARG A 211 -10.36 -8.48 12.66
CA ARG A 211 -11.51 -9.40 12.74
C ARG A 211 -10.92 -10.77 13.07
N GLU A 212 -11.23 -11.28 14.26
CA GLU A 212 -10.87 -12.64 14.64
C GLU A 212 -11.57 -13.60 13.68
N THR A 213 -10.81 -14.18 12.75
CA THR A 213 -11.27 -15.29 11.92
C THR A 213 -11.13 -16.60 12.69
N ASP A 214 -12.18 -17.41 12.68
CA ASP A 214 -12.30 -18.65 13.47
C ASP A 214 -11.40 -19.81 12.99
N SER A 215 -10.71 -19.66 11.86
CA SER A 215 -9.90 -20.71 11.23
C SER A 215 -8.37 -20.49 11.43
N PRO A 216 -7.62 -21.48 11.95
CA PRO A 216 -6.16 -21.42 12.08
C PRO A 216 -5.44 -21.17 10.75
N LEU A 217 -5.92 -21.72 9.63
CA LEU A 217 -5.36 -21.47 8.29
C LEU A 217 -5.58 -20.03 7.82
N GLN A 218 -6.73 -19.43 8.18
CA GLN A 218 -7.00 -18.01 7.88
C GLN A 218 -6.27 -17.06 8.84
N ARG A 219 -5.93 -17.51 10.06
CA ARG A 219 -5.04 -16.77 10.98
C ARG A 219 -3.57 -16.86 10.57
N MET A 220 -3.17 -17.93 9.90
CA MET A 220 -1.80 -18.12 9.42
C MET A 220 -1.47 -17.27 8.19
N ALA A 221 -2.47 -16.70 7.49
CA ALA A 221 -2.24 -15.85 6.33
C ALA A 221 -3.50 -15.07 5.86
N PRO A 222 -3.86 -13.93 6.48
CA PRO A 222 -4.73 -12.96 5.85
C PRO A 222 -3.91 -12.11 4.86
N GLY A 223 -3.95 -12.46 3.56
CA GLY A 223 -3.39 -11.61 2.50
C GLY A 223 -2.10 -12.10 1.82
N TYR A 224 -1.67 -13.34 2.06
CA TYR A 224 -0.78 -14.04 1.14
C TYR A 224 -1.61 -14.56 -0.04
N GLU A 225 -1.14 -14.42 -1.27
CA GLU A 225 -1.80 -15.04 -2.42
C GLU A 225 -1.92 -16.55 -2.12
N ASN A 226 -3.15 -17.04 -1.95
CA ASN A 226 -3.47 -18.39 -1.45
C ASN A 226 -2.62 -19.52 -2.06
N TYR A 227 -2.09 -19.30 -3.26
CA TYR A 227 -1.27 -20.24 -4.00
C TYR A 227 0.10 -20.54 -3.36
N GLU A 228 0.85 -19.57 -2.84
CA GLU A 228 2.20 -19.84 -2.29
C GLU A 228 2.13 -20.58 -0.96
N ALA A 229 1.22 -20.17 -0.07
CA ALA A 229 1.05 -20.80 1.25
C ALA A 229 0.57 -22.25 1.12
N LEU A 230 -0.38 -22.49 0.19
CA LEU A 230 -0.77 -23.86 -0.14
C LEU A 230 0.46 -24.65 -0.64
N SER A 231 1.40 -24.02 -1.38
CA SER A 231 2.54 -24.66 -2.08
C SER A 231 3.48 -25.28 -1.10
N VAL A 232 3.75 -24.53 -0.04
CA VAL A 232 4.57 -24.99 1.07
C VAL A 232 3.85 -26.11 1.82
N LEU A 233 2.55 -25.99 2.11
CA LEU A 233 1.78 -27.03 2.80
C LEU A 233 1.72 -28.34 2.03
N PHE A 234 1.51 -28.28 0.71
CA PHE A 234 1.47 -29.46 -0.16
C PHE A 234 2.83 -30.12 -0.26
N SER A 235 3.91 -29.36 -0.47
CA SER A 235 5.27 -29.90 -0.51
C SER A 235 5.66 -30.54 0.82
N ALA A 236 5.27 -29.95 1.95
CA ALA A 236 5.50 -30.54 3.27
C ALA A 236 4.68 -31.83 3.48
N ALA A 237 3.41 -31.85 3.05
CA ALA A 237 2.57 -33.05 3.07
C ALA A 237 3.16 -34.17 2.20
N PHE A 238 3.72 -33.83 1.04
CA PHE A 238 4.38 -34.77 0.14
C PHE A 238 5.67 -35.35 0.72
N ASN A 239 6.53 -34.52 1.31
CA ASN A 239 7.74 -34.99 1.99
C ASN A 239 7.40 -35.95 3.14
N ARG A 240 6.39 -35.63 3.96
CA ARG A 240 5.91 -36.55 5.01
C ARG A 240 5.36 -37.85 4.46
N ALA A 241 4.64 -37.80 3.34
CA ALA A 241 4.14 -39.01 2.69
C ALA A 241 5.30 -39.89 2.20
N LEU A 242 6.38 -39.30 1.66
CA LEU A 242 7.59 -40.03 1.27
C LEU A 242 8.35 -40.60 2.47
N GLU A 243 8.48 -39.85 3.56
CA GLU A 243 9.11 -40.32 4.81
C GLU A 243 8.35 -41.48 5.44
N GLU A 244 7.01 -41.44 5.46
CA GLU A 244 6.17 -42.51 6.03
C GLU A 244 6.18 -43.79 5.20
N LEU A 245 6.46 -43.71 3.90
CA LEU A 245 6.47 -44.85 2.98
C LEU A 245 7.83 -45.52 2.80
N ASP A 246 8.80 -45.17 3.66
CA ASP A 246 10.15 -45.73 3.82
C ASP A 246 10.54 -46.82 2.80
N GLY A 247 11.15 -46.42 1.67
CA GLY A 247 11.61 -47.34 0.63
C GLY A 247 10.90 -47.29 -0.72
N TYR A 248 10.00 -46.32 -0.97
CA TYR A 248 9.39 -46.10 -2.28
C TYR A 248 10.45 -45.92 -3.39
N ARG A 249 10.43 -46.77 -4.41
CA ARG A 249 11.34 -46.73 -5.57
C ARG A 249 10.57 -46.34 -6.83
N GLU A 250 11.28 -45.77 -7.81
CA GLU A 250 10.70 -45.49 -9.13
C GLU A 250 10.20 -46.79 -9.78
N GLY A 251 8.88 -46.96 -9.87
CA GLY A 251 8.22 -48.14 -10.43
C GLY A 251 7.24 -48.86 -9.49
N ASP A 252 7.17 -48.47 -8.21
CA ASP A 252 6.20 -49.01 -7.26
C ASP A 252 4.78 -48.50 -7.54
N ASP A 253 3.77 -49.19 -7.00
CA ASP A 253 2.37 -48.76 -7.08
C ASP A 253 2.21 -47.36 -6.46
N LEU A 254 1.62 -46.44 -7.23
CA LEU A 254 1.45 -45.04 -6.88
C LEU A 254 0.23 -44.82 -5.95
N GLN A 255 -0.66 -45.82 -5.85
CA GLN A 255 -1.89 -45.70 -5.07
C GLN A 255 -1.65 -45.54 -3.55
N PRO A 256 -0.73 -46.27 -2.90
CA PRO A 256 -0.36 -46.04 -1.50
C PRO A 256 0.21 -44.63 -1.24
N LEU A 257 1.04 -44.13 -2.16
CA LEU A 257 1.58 -42.76 -2.10
C LEU A 257 0.48 -41.71 -2.21
N LEU A 258 -0.45 -41.89 -3.16
CA LEU A 258 -1.59 -41.00 -3.34
C LEU A 258 -2.51 -40.96 -2.12
N VAL A 259 -2.77 -42.11 -1.48
CA VAL A 259 -3.59 -42.18 -0.26
C VAL A 259 -2.90 -41.45 0.89
N CYS A 260 -1.61 -41.75 1.14
CA CYS A 260 -0.84 -41.12 2.21
C CYS A 260 -0.72 -39.59 2.00
N LEU A 261 -0.43 -39.16 0.77
CA LEU A 261 -0.41 -37.75 0.40
C LEU A 261 -1.76 -37.07 0.66
N ALA A 262 -2.86 -37.66 0.19
CA ALA A 262 -4.20 -37.10 0.37
C ALA A 262 -4.57 -36.97 1.86
N GLU A 263 -4.15 -37.92 2.70
CA GLU A 263 -4.34 -37.85 4.15
C GLU A 263 -3.57 -36.68 4.78
N HIS A 264 -2.30 -36.49 4.41
CA HIS A 264 -1.50 -35.37 4.91
C HIS A 264 -2.02 -34.02 4.41
N CYS A 265 -2.47 -33.93 3.15
CA CYS A 265 -3.12 -32.74 2.60
C CYS A 265 -4.43 -32.41 3.35
N PHE A 266 -5.25 -33.42 3.63
CA PHE A 266 -6.49 -33.27 4.41
C PHE A 266 -6.21 -32.78 5.83
N ARG A 267 -5.22 -33.38 6.50
CA ARG A 267 -4.80 -32.98 7.86
C ARG A 267 -4.24 -31.56 7.89
N ALA A 268 -3.50 -31.16 6.85
CA ALA A 268 -2.99 -29.81 6.63
C ALA A 268 -4.08 -28.80 6.24
N GLY A 269 -5.28 -29.27 5.89
CA GLY A 269 -6.44 -28.44 5.55
C GLY A 269 -6.38 -27.80 4.16
N ILE A 270 -5.67 -28.43 3.24
CA ILE A 270 -5.67 -28.07 1.81
C ILE A 270 -7.05 -28.47 1.23
N PRO A 271 -7.74 -27.62 0.45
CA PRO A 271 -8.99 -28.00 -0.18
C PRO A 271 -8.85 -29.21 -1.12
N GLU A 272 -9.94 -29.97 -1.30
CA GLU A 272 -9.98 -31.19 -2.13
C GLU A 272 -9.52 -30.90 -3.57
N GLU A 273 -10.06 -29.86 -4.21
CA GLU A 273 -9.71 -29.49 -5.59
C GLU A 273 -8.28 -28.99 -5.74
N ASP A 274 -7.75 -28.26 -4.74
CA ASP A 274 -6.36 -27.80 -4.76
C ASP A 274 -5.40 -28.98 -4.62
N THR A 275 -5.74 -29.96 -3.78
CA THR A 275 -4.98 -31.22 -3.66
C THR A 275 -4.94 -31.95 -5.00
N VAL A 276 -6.10 -32.19 -5.63
CA VAL A 276 -6.19 -32.86 -6.95
C VAL A 276 -5.36 -32.13 -8.01
N ARG A 277 -5.52 -30.80 -8.08
CA ARG A 277 -4.82 -29.96 -9.07
C ARG A 277 -3.32 -30.05 -8.94
N TRP A 278 -2.80 -30.16 -7.71
CA TRP A 278 -1.37 -30.10 -7.44
C TRP A 278 -0.68 -31.45 -7.47
N THR A 279 -1.38 -32.49 -7.04
CA THR A 279 -1.02 -33.88 -7.30
C THR A 279 -0.88 -34.14 -8.80
N LYS A 280 -1.69 -33.46 -9.64
CA LYS A 280 -1.56 -33.50 -11.11
C LYS A 280 -0.37 -32.67 -11.64
N ALA A 281 -0.06 -31.54 -11.00
CA ALA A 281 0.94 -30.59 -11.50
C ALA A 281 2.39 -30.92 -11.08
N HIS A 282 2.58 -31.66 -9.98
CA HIS A 282 3.89 -31.86 -9.36
C HIS A 282 4.22 -33.34 -9.09
N TYR A 283 5.51 -33.66 -9.22
CA TYR A 283 6.19 -34.93 -8.86
C TYR A 283 5.65 -36.21 -9.51
N ARG A 284 6.06 -36.58 -10.73
CA ARG A 284 6.05 -37.97 -11.33
C ARG A 284 4.89 -38.92 -10.93
N LEU A 285 3.72 -38.39 -10.58
CA LEU A 285 2.51 -39.10 -10.16
C LEU A 285 1.70 -39.48 -11.42
N PRO A 286 0.74 -40.42 -11.34
CA PRO A 286 0.02 -40.89 -12.52
C PRO A 286 -0.68 -39.71 -13.21
N SER A 287 -0.60 -39.62 -14.53
CA SER A 287 -1.35 -38.61 -15.30
C SER A 287 -2.87 -38.90 -15.36
N ASP A 288 -3.32 -39.98 -14.72
CA ASP A 288 -4.72 -40.38 -14.64
C ASP A 288 -5.46 -39.52 -13.60
N GLU A 289 -6.16 -38.51 -14.11
CA GLU A 289 -6.95 -37.57 -13.31
C GLU A 289 -8.11 -38.24 -12.57
N LEU A 290 -8.68 -39.31 -13.12
CA LEU A 290 -9.80 -40.02 -12.50
C LEU A 290 -9.32 -40.75 -11.23
N LEU A 291 -8.18 -41.44 -11.31
CA LEU A 291 -7.58 -42.13 -10.18
C LEU A 291 -7.24 -41.17 -9.03
N ILE A 292 -6.61 -40.03 -9.34
CA ILE A 292 -6.28 -39.00 -8.34
C ILE A 292 -7.57 -38.48 -7.69
N ARG A 293 -8.55 -38.10 -8.50
CA ARG A 293 -9.79 -37.49 -8.00
C ARG A 293 -10.60 -38.47 -7.15
N GLU A 294 -10.71 -39.73 -7.53
CA GLU A 294 -11.41 -40.75 -6.75
C GLU A 294 -10.69 -41.07 -5.43
N THR A 295 -9.36 -41.16 -5.47
CA THR A 295 -8.55 -41.45 -4.27
C THR A 295 -8.64 -40.30 -3.27
N VAL A 296 -8.43 -39.05 -3.72
CA VAL A 296 -8.51 -37.86 -2.85
C VAL A 296 -9.92 -37.73 -2.27
N LYS A 297 -10.96 -37.87 -3.10
CA LYS A 297 -12.36 -37.82 -2.65
C LYS A 297 -12.70 -38.91 -1.63
N SER A 298 -12.19 -40.12 -1.81
CA SER A 298 -12.36 -41.23 -0.87
C SER A 298 -11.75 -40.91 0.50
N VAL A 299 -10.52 -40.40 0.51
CA VAL A 299 -9.81 -39.99 1.74
C VAL A 299 -10.51 -38.82 2.42
N TYR A 300 -10.91 -37.77 1.68
CA TYR A 300 -11.54 -36.58 2.24
C TYR A 300 -12.94 -36.86 2.83
N ARG A 301 -13.66 -37.87 2.30
CA ARG A 301 -14.95 -38.31 2.84
C ARG A 301 -14.83 -39.18 4.09
N SER A 302 -13.75 -39.95 4.22
CA SER A 302 -13.57 -40.93 5.28
C SER A 302 -12.74 -40.40 6.46
N ALA A 303 -11.80 -39.49 6.20
CA ALA A 303 -10.95 -38.88 7.21
C ALA A 303 -11.71 -37.90 8.11
N LYS A 304 -11.31 -37.82 9.39
CA LYS A 304 -11.84 -36.87 10.37
C LYS A 304 -10.73 -35.93 10.84
N GLY A 305 -11.07 -34.65 11.02
CA GLY A 305 -10.10 -33.66 11.51
C GLY A 305 -9.36 -32.90 10.41
N PHE A 306 -10.10 -32.44 9.40
CA PHE A 306 -9.60 -31.52 8.38
C PHE A 306 -8.92 -30.30 9.01
N GLY A 307 -7.69 -29.99 8.57
CA GLY A 307 -6.93 -28.84 9.07
C GLY A 307 -6.51 -28.90 10.55
N LYS A 308 -6.64 -30.06 11.22
CA LYS A 308 -6.31 -30.19 12.66
C LYS A 308 -4.85 -30.53 12.94
N LYS A 309 -4.05 -30.92 11.95
CA LYS A 309 -2.62 -31.25 12.11
C LYS A 309 -1.81 -30.70 10.93
N SER A 310 -0.95 -29.71 11.20
CA SER A 310 -0.06 -29.15 10.18
C SER A 310 0.98 -30.17 9.71
N SER A 311 1.22 -30.22 8.40
CA SER A 311 2.32 -30.98 7.78
C SER A 311 3.68 -30.29 7.93
N LEU A 312 3.71 -29.07 8.46
CA LEU A 312 4.93 -28.31 8.71
C LEU A 312 5.61 -28.76 10.01
N THR A 313 6.94 -28.69 10.05
CA THR A 313 7.68 -28.81 11.32
C THR A 313 7.39 -27.60 12.21
N ALA A 314 7.73 -27.70 13.51
CA ALA A 314 7.55 -26.58 14.42
C ALA A 314 8.36 -25.34 13.99
N GLU A 315 9.56 -25.56 13.46
CA GLU A 315 10.46 -24.52 12.95
C GLU A 315 9.91 -23.86 11.69
N GLN A 316 9.38 -24.65 10.76
CA GLN A 316 8.75 -24.12 9.54
C GLN A 316 7.49 -23.31 9.87
N LEU A 317 6.67 -23.81 10.79
CA LEU A 317 5.48 -23.11 11.24
C LEU A 317 5.83 -21.80 11.94
N PHE A 318 6.87 -21.80 12.78
CA PHE A 318 7.39 -20.59 13.41
C PHE A 318 7.92 -19.59 12.38
N ALA A 319 8.72 -20.03 11.40
CA ALA A 319 9.26 -19.16 10.36
C ALA A 319 8.14 -18.50 9.54
N MET A 320 7.09 -19.26 9.17
CA MET A 320 5.93 -18.71 8.47
C MET A 320 5.13 -17.72 9.33
N GLN A 321 4.92 -18.02 10.62
CA GLN A 321 4.23 -17.10 11.54
C GLN A 321 5.01 -15.80 11.75
N MET A 322 6.34 -15.91 11.86
CA MET A 322 7.22 -14.75 11.94
C MET A 322 7.15 -13.92 10.67
N ASP A 323 7.29 -14.54 9.49
CA ASP A 323 7.26 -13.84 8.20
C ASP A 323 5.91 -13.15 7.95
N GLU A 324 4.79 -13.83 8.25
CA GLU A 324 3.44 -13.26 8.21
C GLU A 324 3.32 -12.04 9.12
N PHE A 325 3.70 -12.18 10.39
CA PHE A 325 3.62 -11.12 11.37
C PHE A 325 4.43 -9.89 10.94
N MET A 326 5.69 -10.11 10.51
CA MET A 326 6.59 -9.06 10.06
C MET A 326 6.02 -8.32 8.85
N LYS A 327 5.56 -9.03 7.83
CA LYS A 327 5.02 -8.43 6.59
C LYS A 327 3.66 -7.75 6.79
N ARG A 328 2.81 -8.28 7.66
CA ARG A 328 1.48 -7.71 7.92
C ARG A 328 1.57 -6.42 8.74
N ARG A 329 2.43 -6.37 9.76
CA ARG A 329 2.54 -5.24 10.69
C ARG A 329 3.53 -4.18 10.24
N TYR A 330 4.56 -4.55 9.50
CA TYR A 330 5.68 -3.67 9.21
C TYR A 330 6.04 -3.67 7.73
N GLU A 331 6.71 -2.61 7.34
CA GLU A 331 7.40 -2.51 6.07
C GLU A 331 8.84 -2.13 6.36
N PHE A 332 9.78 -2.97 5.90
CA PHE A 332 11.20 -2.82 6.13
C PHE A 332 11.92 -2.51 4.82
N ARG A 333 13.04 -1.80 4.92
CA ARG A 333 13.97 -1.61 3.82
C ARG A 333 15.39 -1.45 4.35
N TYR A 334 16.36 -2.02 3.65
CA TYR A 334 17.77 -1.84 3.98
C TYR A 334 18.32 -0.65 3.19
N ASN A 335 18.61 0.46 3.87
CA ASN A 335 19.10 1.66 3.23
C ASN A 335 20.60 1.55 2.93
N THR A 336 20.97 1.48 1.65
CA THR A 336 22.38 1.31 1.25
C THR A 336 23.27 2.51 1.57
N LEU A 337 22.68 3.71 1.76
CA LEU A 337 23.44 4.93 2.05
C LEU A 337 23.80 5.00 3.54
N THR A 338 22.84 4.71 4.42
CA THR A 338 23.07 4.71 5.88
C THR A 338 23.61 3.37 6.37
N THR A 339 23.53 2.31 5.55
CA THR A 339 23.86 0.92 5.90
C THR A 339 23.03 0.35 7.05
N GLU A 340 21.83 0.92 7.27
CA GLU A 340 20.92 0.57 8.35
C GLU A 340 19.57 0.08 7.79
N VAL A 341 18.91 -0.78 8.57
CA VAL A 341 17.51 -1.15 8.31
C VAL A 341 16.60 -0.05 8.81
N GLU A 342 15.72 0.41 7.93
CA GLU A 342 14.64 1.33 8.26
C GLU A 342 13.30 0.60 8.24
N TYR A 343 12.37 1.03 9.08
CA TYR A 343 11.03 0.47 9.16
C TYR A 343 9.96 1.55 9.19
N ARG A 344 8.74 1.16 8.81
CA ARG A 344 7.51 1.84 9.19
C ARG A 344 6.43 0.83 9.54
N GLU A 345 5.48 1.25 10.37
CA GLU A 345 4.33 0.43 10.70
C GLU A 345 3.28 0.51 9.60
N ARG A 346 2.77 -0.65 9.16
CA ARG A 346 1.61 -0.71 8.27
C ARG A 346 0.35 -0.38 9.05
N ASN A 347 -0.59 0.29 8.39
CA ASN A 347 -1.85 0.72 8.99
C ASN A 347 -1.65 1.62 10.22
N SER A 348 -0.55 2.37 10.26
CA SER A 348 -0.27 3.38 11.28
C SER A 348 -0.28 4.77 10.64
N PHE A 349 -0.40 5.81 11.45
CA PHE A 349 -0.23 7.20 11.00
C PHE A 349 1.26 7.58 10.83
N ASN A 350 2.17 6.64 11.07
CA ASN A 350 3.60 6.77 10.83
C ASN A 350 3.93 6.40 9.37
N PHE A 351 3.84 7.38 8.47
CA PHE A 351 4.04 7.16 7.03
C PHE A 351 5.50 7.10 6.59
N TYR A 352 6.41 7.66 7.40
CA TYR A 352 7.83 7.78 7.09
C TYR A 352 8.65 6.64 7.71
N PHE A 353 9.63 6.17 6.96
CA PHE A 353 10.63 5.22 7.42
C PHE A 353 11.54 5.85 8.48
N ARG A 354 11.88 5.06 9.49
CA ARG A 354 12.77 5.43 10.59
C ARG A 354 13.77 4.30 10.84
N PRO A 355 14.98 4.59 11.36
CA PRO A 355 15.95 3.54 11.66
C PRO A 355 15.39 2.58 12.71
N VAL A 356 15.71 1.29 12.57
CA VAL A 356 15.41 0.28 13.59
C VAL A 356 16.45 0.37 14.70
N ASP A 357 16.05 0.89 15.86
CA ASP A 357 16.89 0.91 17.06
C ASP A 357 16.54 -0.24 18.03
N LYS A 358 17.29 -0.33 19.14
CA LYS A 358 17.06 -1.36 20.17
C LYS A 358 15.66 -1.29 20.79
N ARG A 359 15.08 -0.09 20.91
CA ARG A 359 13.73 0.09 21.46
C ARG A 359 12.68 -0.45 20.49
N VAL A 360 12.88 -0.23 19.18
CA VAL A 360 12.04 -0.78 18.12
C VAL A 360 12.11 -2.29 18.11
N LEU A 361 13.30 -2.89 18.19
CA LEU A 361 13.46 -4.34 18.29
C LEU A 361 12.65 -4.92 19.45
N ALA A 362 12.80 -4.36 20.65
CA ALA A 362 12.03 -4.79 21.82
C ALA A 362 10.52 -4.61 21.62
N SER A 363 10.09 -3.55 20.94
CA SER A 363 8.68 -3.29 20.65
C SER A 363 8.11 -4.31 19.66
N ILE A 364 8.85 -4.66 18.60
CA ILE A 364 8.47 -5.69 17.63
C ILE A 364 8.31 -7.05 18.33
N THR A 365 9.30 -7.43 19.15
CA THR A 365 9.26 -8.67 19.95
C THR A 365 8.04 -8.71 20.86
N MET A 366 7.76 -7.64 21.62
CA MET A 366 6.61 -7.58 22.52
C MET A 366 5.28 -7.66 21.77
N ASN A 367 5.15 -6.96 20.63
CA ASN A 367 3.95 -7.01 19.81
C ASN A 367 3.69 -8.42 19.25
N ALA A 368 4.76 -9.13 18.86
CA ALA A 368 4.68 -10.51 18.41
C ALA A 368 4.17 -11.44 19.51
N MET A 369 4.71 -11.29 20.72
CA MET A 369 4.27 -12.06 21.89
C MET A 369 2.79 -11.82 22.21
N TYR A 370 2.32 -10.56 22.12
CA TYR A 370 0.89 -10.24 22.32
C TYR A 370 -0.02 -10.88 21.26
N GLU A 371 0.49 -11.14 20.06
CA GLU A 371 -0.22 -11.84 18.98
C GLU A 371 0.01 -13.36 19.00
N GLY A 372 0.71 -13.88 20.02
CA GLY A 372 0.94 -15.31 20.21
C GLY A 372 2.11 -15.91 19.41
N VAL A 373 2.93 -15.07 18.75
CA VAL A 373 4.14 -15.50 18.05
C VAL A 373 5.32 -15.42 19.02
N LYS A 374 5.88 -16.58 19.39
CA LYS A 374 6.97 -16.69 20.37
C LYS A 374 8.33 -16.30 19.78
N MET A 375 8.53 -15.01 19.50
CA MET A 375 9.80 -14.50 18.97
C MET A 375 10.73 -14.01 20.06
N TRP A 376 12.04 -14.14 19.83
CA TRP A 376 13.09 -13.50 20.62
C TRP A 376 13.72 -12.36 19.81
N ASP A 377 14.36 -11.40 20.48
CA ASP A 377 15.06 -10.29 19.79
C ASP A 377 16.06 -10.80 18.74
N ARG A 378 16.69 -11.95 18.99
CA ARG A 378 17.63 -12.57 18.04
C ARG A 378 16.96 -13.05 16.76
N ASP A 379 15.71 -13.49 16.83
CA ASP A 379 14.94 -13.91 15.65
C ASP A 379 14.54 -12.69 14.82
N VAL A 380 14.16 -11.59 15.48
CA VAL A 380 13.90 -10.30 14.83
C VAL A 380 15.15 -9.80 14.12
N ILE A 381 16.30 -9.78 14.79
CA ILE A 381 17.58 -9.36 14.18
C ILE A 381 17.92 -10.24 12.98
N ARG A 382 17.82 -11.57 13.10
CA ARG A 382 18.08 -12.50 11.99
C ARG A 382 17.16 -12.22 10.79
N TYR A 383 15.89 -11.91 11.02
CA TYR A 383 14.96 -11.53 9.96
C TYR A 383 15.40 -10.22 9.28
N LEU A 384 15.75 -9.20 10.07
CA LEU A 384 16.14 -7.88 9.55
C LEU A 384 17.45 -7.89 8.77
N ASP A 385 18.39 -8.77 9.14
CA ASP A 385 19.68 -8.95 8.47
C ASP A 385 19.61 -9.89 7.23
N SER A 386 18.44 -10.47 6.96
CA SER A 386 18.25 -11.40 5.84
C SER A 386 17.77 -10.73 4.56
N ASP A 387 17.71 -11.50 3.49
CA ASP A 387 17.15 -11.12 2.18
C ASP A 387 15.63 -10.91 2.20
N HIS A 388 14.95 -11.20 3.31
CA HIS A 388 13.55 -10.82 3.52
C HIS A 388 13.36 -9.29 3.58
N VAL A 389 14.41 -8.53 3.92
CA VAL A 389 14.37 -7.07 3.88
C VAL A 389 14.91 -6.58 2.53
N PRO A 390 14.07 -5.94 1.70
CA PRO A 390 14.50 -5.47 0.39
C PRO A 390 15.51 -4.33 0.51
N VAL A 391 16.50 -4.35 -0.38
CA VAL A 391 17.51 -3.29 -0.50
C VAL A 391 16.87 -2.03 -1.09
N TYR A 392 17.09 -0.90 -0.44
CA TYR A 392 16.65 0.43 -0.86
C TYR A 392 17.87 1.31 -1.13
N GLN A 393 17.94 1.84 -2.35
CA GLN A 393 19.01 2.72 -2.80
C GLN A 393 18.45 4.15 -2.92
N PRO A 394 18.64 5.02 -1.92
CA PRO A 394 17.95 6.32 -1.87
C PRO A 394 18.28 7.24 -3.04
N VAL A 395 19.52 7.21 -3.52
CA VAL A 395 19.99 8.07 -4.61
C VAL A 395 19.38 7.63 -5.95
N GLU A 396 19.34 6.32 -6.20
CA GLU A 396 18.69 5.78 -7.40
C GLU A 396 17.20 6.05 -7.37
N ASP A 397 16.54 5.74 -6.25
CA ASP A 397 15.11 5.98 -6.07
C ASP A 397 14.74 7.46 -6.29
N PHE A 398 15.53 8.37 -5.72
CA PHE A 398 15.37 9.80 -5.97
C PHE A 398 15.48 10.12 -7.46
N LEU A 399 16.55 9.69 -8.14
CA LEU A 399 16.79 10.00 -9.55
C LEU A 399 15.70 9.45 -10.49
N TYR A 400 15.21 8.25 -10.24
CA TYR A 400 14.19 7.60 -11.07
C TYR A 400 12.76 8.13 -10.82
N HIS A 401 12.46 8.60 -9.61
CA HIS A 401 11.12 9.09 -9.25
C HIS A 401 10.97 10.62 -9.27
N LEU A 402 11.95 11.34 -9.82
CA LEU A 402 11.82 12.78 -10.03
C LEU A 402 10.68 13.07 -11.02
N PRO A 403 9.71 13.93 -10.65
CA PRO A 403 8.70 14.38 -11.60
C PRO A 403 9.33 15.32 -12.63
N HIS A 404 8.60 15.58 -13.72
CA HIS A 404 8.94 16.68 -14.61
C HIS A 404 9.09 17.99 -13.82
N TRP A 405 10.05 18.82 -14.25
CA TRP A 405 10.35 20.10 -13.60
C TRP A 405 9.08 20.94 -13.42
N ASP A 406 8.72 21.16 -12.16
CA ASP A 406 7.52 21.86 -11.73
C ASP A 406 7.82 23.15 -10.96
N GLY A 407 9.08 23.62 -11.06
CA GLY A 407 9.57 24.80 -10.35
C GLY A 407 10.03 24.54 -8.92
N LYS A 408 9.84 23.34 -8.35
CA LYS A 408 10.38 22.99 -7.03
C LYS A 408 11.82 22.46 -7.15
N ASP A 409 12.78 23.18 -6.59
CA ASP A 409 14.19 22.78 -6.56
C ASP A 409 14.44 21.65 -5.56
N ARG A 410 14.23 20.41 -6.02
CA ARG A 410 14.47 19.18 -5.24
C ARG A 410 15.95 18.87 -5.05
N ILE A 411 16.83 19.40 -5.91
CA ILE A 411 18.27 19.21 -5.79
C ILE A 411 18.80 20.03 -4.62
N LEU A 412 18.29 21.26 -4.46
CA LEU A 412 18.56 22.08 -3.28
C LEU A 412 18.06 21.43 -1.99
N GLU A 413 16.84 20.88 -2.02
CA GLU A 413 16.30 20.12 -0.87
C GLU A 413 17.20 18.94 -0.50
N LEU A 414 17.69 18.20 -1.51
CA LEU A 414 18.65 17.11 -1.31
C LEU A 414 19.99 17.60 -0.74
N ALA A 415 20.54 18.70 -1.28
CA ALA A 415 21.78 19.29 -0.79
C ALA A 415 21.71 19.65 0.69
N ASN A 416 20.60 20.26 1.11
CA ASN A 416 20.39 20.71 2.49
C ASN A 416 20.21 19.57 3.50
N ARG A 417 20.03 18.32 3.03
CA ARG A 417 20.03 17.14 3.92
C ARG A 417 21.43 16.71 4.34
N VAL A 418 22.46 17.17 3.62
CA VAL A 418 23.85 16.94 3.99
C VAL A 418 24.30 18.10 4.89
N PRO A 419 24.61 17.86 6.18
CA PRO A 419 25.13 18.90 7.05
C PRO A 419 26.48 19.37 6.48
N CYS A 420 26.54 20.63 6.07
CA CYS A 420 27.75 21.25 5.53
C CYS A 420 27.78 22.73 5.93
N ASP A 421 28.85 23.14 6.60
CA ASP A 421 29.00 24.51 7.11
C ASP A 421 29.42 25.51 6.02
N ASN A 422 29.70 25.03 4.80
CA ASN A 422 30.09 25.88 3.68
C ASN A 422 28.86 26.61 3.10
N PRO A 423 28.81 27.96 3.13
CA PRO A 423 27.69 28.74 2.59
C PRO A 423 27.43 28.52 1.09
N HIS A 424 28.42 28.05 0.34
CA HIS A 424 28.34 27.78 -1.09
C HIS A 424 28.01 26.32 -1.43
N TRP A 425 27.85 25.45 -0.42
CA TRP A 425 27.55 24.03 -0.60
C TRP A 425 26.37 23.79 -1.54
N ALA A 426 25.20 24.31 -1.20
CA ALA A 426 23.97 24.09 -1.96
C ALA A 426 24.08 24.52 -3.43
N PRO A 427 24.57 25.74 -3.77
CA PRO A 427 24.82 26.15 -5.15
C PRO A 427 25.82 25.26 -5.90
N LEU A 428 26.92 24.85 -5.25
CA LEU A 428 27.96 24.01 -5.85
C LEU A 428 27.45 22.58 -6.09
N PHE A 429 26.80 21.98 -5.09
CA PHE A 429 26.17 20.68 -5.19
C PHE A 429 25.16 20.65 -6.33
N ARG A 430 24.33 21.70 -6.46
CA ARG A 430 23.36 21.80 -7.56
C ARG A 430 24.02 21.76 -8.93
N ARG A 431 25.10 22.53 -9.13
CA ARG A 431 25.84 22.54 -10.41
C ARG A 431 26.49 21.19 -10.68
N TRP A 432 27.15 20.62 -9.69
CA TRP A 432 27.77 19.31 -9.78
C TRP A 432 26.74 18.23 -10.13
N PHE A 433 25.61 18.17 -9.43
CA PHE A 433 24.57 17.17 -9.60
C PHE A 433 23.96 17.23 -11.00
N LEU A 434 23.63 18.44 -11.49
CA LEU A 434 23.13 18.63 -12.85
C LEU A 434 24.13 18.18 -13.91
N ASN A 435 25.41 18.52 -13.73
CA ASN A 435 26.46 18.09 -14.65
C ASN A 435 26.62 16.57 -14.63
N MET A 436 26.71 15.95 -13.44
CA MET A 436 26.79 14.50 -13.26
C MET A 436 25.66 13.78 -14.02
N VAL A 437 24.41 14.23 -13.85
CA VAL A 437 23.25 13.63 -14.55
C VAL A 437 23.29 13.91 -16.05
N ALA A 438 23.68 15.12 -16.49
CA ALA A 438 23.80 15.43 -17.91
C ALA A 438 24.84 14.54 -18.61
N HIS A 439 25.96 14.25 -17.95
CA HIS A 439 26.96 13.30 -18.43
C HIS A 439 26.46 11.86 -18.43
N TRP A 440 25.83 11.42 -17.34
CA TRP A 440 25.25 10.08 -17.27
C TRP A 440 24.22 9.84 -18.39
N ARG A 441 23.44 10.86 -18.76
CA ARG A 441 22.50 10.83 -19.88
C ARG A 441 23.13 11.02 -21.26
N GLY A 442 24.45 11.17 -21.35
CA GLY A 442 25.18 11.36 -22.60
C GLY A 442 24.90 12.68 -23.32
N MET A 443 24.36 13.68 -22.62
CA MET A 443 24.04 15.01 -23.18
C MET A 443 25.29 15.86 -23.41
N ASP A 444 26.36 15.60 -22.66
CA ASP A 444 27.64 16.27 -22.81
C ASP A 444 28.77 15.25 -23.08
N LYS A 445 29.37 15.38 -24.28
CA LYS A 445 30.48 14.55 -24.79
C LYS A 445 31.86 15.19 -24.62
N LYS A 446 31.96 16.43 -24.11
CA LYS A 446 33.21 17.23 -24.13
C LYS A 446 33.96 17.28 -22.79
N HIS A 447 33.30 17.05 -21.65
CA HIS A 447 33.92 17.20 -20.32
C HIS A 447 34.11 15.87 -19.57
N LEU A 448 34.59 14.84 -20.29
CA LEU A 448 34.71 13.45 -19.82
C LEU A 448 35.60 13.24 -18.57
N HIS A 449 36.42 14.22 -18.17
CA HIS A 449 37.52 14.01 -17.22
C HIS A 449 37.51 14.87 -15.94
N ILE A 450 36.51 15.73 -15.69
CA ILE A 450 36.61 16.73 -14.58
C ILE A 450 35.71 16.41 -13.36
N ILE A 451 34.81 15.42 -13.41
CA ILE A 451 33.74 15.31 -12.38
C ILE A 451 34.03 14.27 -11.28
N LEU A 452 35.02 13.40 -11.46
CA LEU A 452 35.52 12.46 -10.44
C LEU A 452 36.84 12.98 -9.85
N PRO A 453 36.90 14.13 -9.12
CA PRO A 453 36.90 14.07 -7.65
C PRO A 453 36.58 15.40 -6.91
N PHE A 454 35.58 16.21 -7.31
CA PHE A 454 35.37 17.52 -6.65
C PHE A 454 34.64 17.50 -5.30
N ILE A 455 33.95 16.42 -4.93
CA ILE A 455 33.25 16.35 -3.63
C ILE A 455 34.21 16.09 -2.46
N ILE A 456 35.33 15.40 -2.70
CA ILE A 456 36.29 15.07 -1.62
C ILE A 456 36.99 16.34 -1.08
N PHE A 457 37.11 17.41 -1.89
CA PHE A 457 37.78 18.64 -1.47
C PHE A 457 36.90 19.70 -0.79
N VAL A 458 35.57 19.54 -0.78
CA VAL A 458 34.65 20.53 -0.17
C VAL A 458 34.15 20.10 1.21
N LEU A 459 34.38 18.84 1.59
CA LEU A 459 33.99 18.27 2.88
C LEU A 459 35.12 18.21 3.92
N TYR A 460 36.29 18.79 3.63
CA TYR A 460 37.43 18.93 4.54
C TYR A 460 37.78 20.39 4.81
#